data_AF-A0A428FUT7-F1
#
_entry.id   AF-A0A428FUT7-F1
#
_cell.length_a   1.000
_cell.length_b   1.000
_cell.length_c   1.000
_cell.angle_alpha   90.00
_cell.angle_beta   90.00
_cell.angle_gamma   90.00
#
_symmetry.space_group_name_H-M   'P 1'
#
loop_
_entity.id
_entity.type
_entity.pdbx_description
1 polymer ?
#
loop_
_entity_poly.entity_id
_entity_poly.type
_entity_poly.pdbx_seq_one_letter_code
_entity_poly.pdbx_strand_id
1 'polypeptide(L)'
;MDFFVVLSGRRVDLANGHYVDYIGHGYPFGLRFDTSPLFLSNLLIKRVVSEGYSDTADEHYCQEALRKDYLDAGLISSVYAEEEVNED
;
A
#
# COMPACT_ATOMS: atom_id res chain seq x y z
N MET A 1 10.63 -5.50 -19.62
CA MET A 1 10.47 -6.72 -18.80
C MET A 1 9.31 -6.45 -17.87
N ASP A 2 8.33 -7.36 -17.82
CA ASP A 2 7.19 -7.18 -16.91
C ASP A 2 7.58 -7.66 -15.51
N PHE A 3 7.32 -6.83 -14.50
CA PHE A 3 7.59 -7.13 -13.09
C PHE A 3 6.25 -7.39 -12.39
N PHE A 4 6.09 -8.58 -11.80
CA PHE A 4 4.88 -8.99 -11.11
C PHE A 4 5.08 -8.98 -9.60
N VAL A 5 4.09 -8.46 -8.89
CA VAL A 5 4.13 -8.28 -7.45
C VAL A 5 2.83 -8.81 -6.85
N VAL A 6 2.96 -9.56 -5.77
CA VAL A 6 1.84 -9.92 -4.90
C VAL A 6 1.64 -8.78 -3.90
N LEU A 7 0.51 -8.09 -4.01
CA LEU A 7 0.14 -6.99 -3.13
C LEU A 7 -0.58 -7.52 -1.89
N SER A 8 -0.35 -6.89 -0.76
CA SER A 8 -0.88 -7.25 0.55
C SER A 8 -1.08 -5.99 1.40
N GLY A 9 -2.06 -6.02 2.29
CA GLY A 9 -2.45 -4.84 3.06
C GLY A 9 -3.12 -3.76 2.20
N ARG A 10 -3.79 -2.82 2.85
CA ARG A 10 -4.40 -1.64 2.22
C ARG A 10 -4.16 -0.44 3.14
N ARG A 11 -3.62 0.65 2.57
CA ARG A 11 -3.28 1.89 3.30
C ARG A 11 -2.54 1.62 4.59
N VAL A 12 -1.39 0.97 4.53
CA VAL A 12 -0.64 0.62 5.73
C VAL A 12 -0.06 1.88 6.37
N ASP A 13 -0.42 2.15 7.63
CA ASP A 13 0.16 3.22 8.45
C ASP A 13 1.64 2.94 8.73
N LEU A 14 2.50 3.92 8.43
CA LEU A 14 3.95 3.85 8.62
C LEU A 14 4.39 4.39 10.00
N ALA A 15 3.44 4.75 10.86
CA ALA A 15 3.66 5.32 12.19
C ALA A 15 4.49 6.63 12.18
N ASN A 16 4.46 7.36 11.06
CA ASN A 16 5.17 8.62 10.86
C ASN A 16 4.25 9.72 10.28
N GLY A 17 2.93 9.59 10.50
CA GLY A 17 1.92 10.48 9.93
C GLY A 17 1.62 10.20 8.45
N HIS A 18 2.25 9.19 7.85
CA HIS A 18 2.03 8.81 6.47
C HIS A 18 1.57 7.35 6.35
N TYR A 19 0.91 7.06 5.23
CA TYR A 19 0.53 5.72 4.85
C TYR A 19 1.06 5.34 3.47
N VAL A 20 1.22 4.04 3.21
CA VAL A 20 1.46 3.49 1.87
C VAL A 20 0.24 2.72 1.39
N ASP A 21 -0.15 2.85 0.12
CA ASP A 21 -1.35 2.19 -0.39
C ASP A 21 -1.28 0.66 -0.26
N TYR A 22 -0.13 0.05 -0.56
CA TYR A 22 0.07 -1.40 -0.52
C TYR A 22 1.49 -1.79 -0.08
N ILE A 23 1.59 -2.99 0.50
CA ILE A 23 2.84 -3.72 0.65
C ILE A 23 2.94 -4.76 -0.46
N GLY A 24 4.05 -4.78 -1.18
CA GLY A 24 4.31 -5.69 -2.29
C GLY A 24 5.42 -6.69 -2.01
N HIS A 25 5.31 -7.87 -2.60
CA HIS A 25 6.36 -8.88 -2.62
C HIS A 25 6.53 -9.46 -4.02
N GLY A 26 7.77 -9.81 -4.38
CA GLY A 26 8.06 -10.39 -5.70
C GLY A 26 7.25 -11.66 -5.96
N TYR A 27 6.56 -11.71 -7.09
CA TYR A 27 5.93 -12.93 -7.59
C TYR A 27 7.00 -13.93 -8.09
N PRO A 28 6.83 -15.25 -7.92
CA PRO A 28 5.70 -15.95 -7.28
C PRO A 28 5.85 -16.15 -5.78
N PHE A 29 6.91 -15.64 -5.17
CA PHE A 29 7.32 -16.04 -3.83
C PHE A 29 6.44 -15.45 -2.72
N GLY A 30 5.80 -14.30 -2.94
CA GLY A 30 4.96 -13.66 -1.93
C GLY A 30 5.75 -13.21 -0.71
N LEU A 31 5.09 -13.10 0.45
CA LEU A 31 5.71 -12.66 1.71
C LEU A 31 6.83 -13.62 2.13
N ARG A 32 8.05 -13.10 2.24
CA ARG A 32 9.20 -13.82 2.79
C ARG A 32 9.86 -13.01 3.90
N PHE A 33 10.31 -13.69 4.95
CA PHE A 33 10.96 -13.06 6.11
C PHE A 33 12.39 -12.58 5.84
N ASP A 34 13.03 -13.10 4.79
CA ASP A 34 14.40 -12.75 4.41
C ASP A 34 14.48 -11.64 3.34
N THR A 35 13.34 -11.06 2.96
CA THR A 35 13.28 -9.99 1.96
C THR A 35 12.52 -8.80 2.48
N SER A 36 13.06 -7.59 2.26
CA SER A 36 12.33 -6.37 2.57
C SER A 36 11.07 -6.24 1.70
N PRO A 37 9.94 -5.77 2.27
CA PRO A 37 8.74 -5.48 1.50
C PRO A 37 8.95 -4.31 0.53
N LEU A 38 8.18 -4.29 -0.56
CA LEU A 38 8.07 -3.14 -1.44
C LEU A 38 6.92 -2.25 -0.97
N PHE A 39 7.19 -0.99 -0.67
CA PHE A 39 6.14 -0.01 -0.43
C PHE A 39 5.65 0.56 -1.75
N LEU A 40 4.36 0.39 -2.04
CA LEU A 40 3.79 0.66 -3.35
C LEU A 40 2.59 1.59 -3.25
N SER A 41 2.64 2.67 -4.03
CA SER A 41 1.46 3.49 -4.31
C SER A 41 0.59 2.86 -5.40
N ASN A 42 -0.72 3.08 -5.31
CA ASN A 42 -1.68 2.70 -6.34
C ASN A 42 -1.35 3.31 -7.72
N LEU A 43 -0.67 4.46 -7.76
CA LEU A 43 -0.27 5.15 -9.00
C LEU A 43 0.78 4.37 -9.79
N LEU A 44 1.51 3.46 -9.14
CA LEU A 44 2.54 2.63 -9.77
C LEU A 44 1.98 1.31 -10.33
N ILE A 45 0.70 1.01 -10.07
CA ILE A 45 0.06 -0.23 -10.49
C ILE A 45 -0.55 -0.04 -11.88
N LYS A 46 0.08 -0.65 -12.88
CA LYS A 46 -0.40 -0.58 -14.28
C LYS A 46 -1.70 -1.36 -14.50
N ARG A 47 -1.82 -2.55 -13.91
CA ARG A 47 -3.01 -3.42 -14.02
C ARG A 47 -3.03 -4.46 -12.90
N VAL A 48 -4.23 -4.88 -12.53
CA VAL A 48 -4.46 -6.06 -11.67
C VAL A 48 -4.59 -7.29 -12.58
N VAL A 49 -3.81 -8.33 -12.30
CA VAL A 49 -3.83 -9.58 -13.08
C VAL A 49 -4.76 -10.61 -12.43
N SER A 50 -4.80 -10.63 -11.10
CA SER A 50 -5.69 -11.46 -10.29
C SER A 50 -6.02 -10.71 -9.02
N GLU A 51 -7.29 -10.68 -8.67
CA GLU A 51 -7.74 -10.18 -7.37
C GLU A 51 -7.56 -11.27 -6.30
N GLY A 52 -7.37 -10.82 -5.06
CA GLY A 52 -7.40 -11.69 -3.88
C GLY A 52 -8.83 -11.99 -3.45
N TYR A 53 -8.98 -12.76 -2.37
CA TYR A 53 -10.29 -12.95 -1.76
C TYR A 53 -10.81 -11.62 -1.19
N SER A 54 -12.11 -11.38 -1.41
CA SER A 54 -12.86 -10.22 -0.94
C SER A 54 -14.25 -10.69 -0.51
N ASP A 55 -14.87 -9.98 0.43
CA ASP A 55 -16.27 -10.16 0.79
C ASP A 55 -17.01 -8.81 0.76
N THR A 56 -18.35 -8.87 0.82
CA THR A 56 -19.18 -7.66 0.67
C THR A 56 -19.03 -6.69 1.83
N ALA A 57 -18.62 -7.15 3.02
CA ALA A 57 -18.37 -6.28 4.16
C ALA A 57 -17.03 -5.55 4.02
N ASP A 58 -15.99 -6.25 3.55
CA ASP A 58 -14.67 -5.70 3.27
C ASP A 58 -14.72 -4.64 2.16
N GLU A 59 -15.49 -4.89 1.08
CA GLU A 59 -15.68 -3.93 -0.02
C GLU A 59 -16.32 -2.63 0.47
N HIS A 60 -17.40 -2.74 1.25
CA HIS A 60 -18.08 -1.59 1.81
C HIS A 60 -17.18 -0.81 2.77
N TYR A 61 -16.48 -1.50 3.66
CA TYR A 61 -15.55 -0.86 4.60
C TYR A 61 -14.44 -0.09 3.86
N CYS A 62 -13.85 -0.69 2.82
CA CYS A 62 -12.76 -0.07 2.08
C CYS A 62 -13.18 1.14 1.26
N GLN A 63 -14.40 1.15 0.71
CA GLN A 63 -14.92 2.27 -0.07
C GLN A 63 -15.38 3.43 0.82
N GLU A 64 -16.05 3.14 1.93
CA GLU A 64 -16.75 4.18 2.71
C GLU A 64 -16.03 4.64 3.97
N ALA A 65 -15.44 3.71 4.72
CA ALA A 65 -14.93 3.99 6.06
C ALA A 65 -13.42 4.21 6.06
N LEU A 66 -12.66 3.32 5.42
CA LEU A 66 -11.20 3.33 5.48
C LEU A 66 -10.60 4.66 5.00
N ARG A 67 -11.19 5.29 3.98
CA ARG A 67 -10.71 6.60 3.52
C ARG A 67 -10.97 7.72 4.51
N LYS A 68 -12.14 7.69 5.16
CA LYS A 68 -12.53 8.67 6.14
C LYS A 68 -11.67 8.57 7.40
N ASP A 69 -11.47 7.36 7.90
CA ASP A 69 -10.68 7.09 9.10
C ASP A 69 -9.26 7.67 8.99
N TYR A 70 -8.62 7.51 7.82
CA TYR A 70 -7.27 8.02 7.57
C TYR A 70 -7.24 9.55 7.48
N LEU A 71 -8.25 10.15 6.85
CA LEU A 71 -8.38 11.60 6.77
C LEU A 71 -8.61 12.22 8.15
N ASP A 72 -9.50 11.62 8.95
CA ASP A 72 -9.82 12.06 10.31
C ASP A 72 -8.61 11.91 11.25
N ALA A 73 -7.76 10.90 11.03
CA ALA A 73 -6.49 10.71 11.72
C ALA A 73 -5.37 11.64 11.24
N GLY A 74 -5.59 12.43 10.18
CA GLY A 74 -4.58 13.31 9.59
C GLY A 74 -3.45 12.59 8.86
N LEU A 75 -3.66 11.33 8.46
CA LEU A 75 -2.68 10.53 7.74
C LEU A 75 -2.64 10.93 6.26
N ILE A 76 -1.44 11.15 5.74
CA ILE A 76 -1.21 11.58 4.35
C ILE A 76 -0.55 10.45 3.56
N SER A 77 -0.82 10.34 2.26
CA SER A 77 -0.12 9.36 1.42
C SER A 77 1.38 9.68 1.38
N SER A 78 2.20 8.65 1.57
CA SER A 78 3.67 8.72 1.48
C SER A 78 4.20 9.22 0.14
N VAL A 79 3.39 9.20 -0.93
CA VAL A 79 3.72 9.83 -2.21
C VAL A 79 3.90 11.35 -2.09
N TYR A 80 3.26 11.96 -1.10
CA TYR A 80 3.36 13.39 -0.80
C TYR A 80 4.25 13.68 0.41
N ALA A 81 4.94 12.67 0.95
CA ALA A 81 5.91 12.91 2.01
C ALA A 81 7.04 13.77 1.44
N GLU A 82 7.32 14.90 2.08
CA GLU A 82 8.51 15.68 1.76
C GLU A 82 9.73 14.86 2.21
N GLU A 83 10.65 14.58 1.28
CA GLU A 83 11.95 14.06 1.67
C GLU A 83 12.70 15.18 2.40
N GLU A 84 12.97 15.02 3.70
CA GLU A 84 14.06 15.74 4.34
C GLU A 84 15.36 15.25 3.69
N VAL A 85 15.74 15.87 2.56
CA VAL A 85 17.04 15.69 1.95
C VAL A 85 18.04 16.37 2.90
N ASN A 86 18.63 15.57 3.80
CA ASN A 86 19.84 15.99 4.47
C ASN A 86 20.94 16.03 3.41
N GLU A 87 21.26 17.25 2.95
CA GLU A 87 22.45 17.52 2.16
C GLU A 87 23.69 17.31 3.06
N ASP A 88 24.22 16.08 3.07
CA ASP A 88 25.58 15.78 3.54
C ASP A 88 26.62 16.02 2.42
#